data_AF-A0A8I1SY73-F1
#
_entry.id   AF-A0A8I1SY73-F1
#
_cell.length_a   1.000
_cell.length_b   1.000
_cell.length_c   1.000
_cell.angle_alpha   90.00
_cell.angle_beta   90.00
_cell.angle_gamma   90.00
#
_symmetry.space_group_name_H-M   'P 1'
#
loop_
_entity.id
_entity.type
_entity.pdbx_description
1 polymer ?
#
loop_
_entity_poly.entity_id
_entity_poly.type
_entity_poly.pdbx_seq_one_letter_code
_entity_poly.pdbx_strand_id
1 'polypeptide(L)'
;MNMERFTISLSAELAREFDELIRARGYQNRSEAMRDILRQHIEEQRLRVQKAPQCVANVSYVYSHHERELADRVIDLQHHFHDLAIATMHAHLDHDQCMESLFLKGPTDRVRACADSLIAERGVRHGAINLVPVDLHTHRHAHANETDEGAHDHEIPHHHARPKS
;
A
#
# COMPACT_ATOMS: atom_id res chain seq x y z
N MET A 1 -9.99 20.75 -7.91
CA MET A 1 -10.64 20.29 -6.65
C MET A 1 -10.96 21.52 -5.82
N ASN A 2 -12.20 21.64 -5.33
CA ASN A 2 -12.57 22.76 -4.47
C ASN A 2 -12.03 22.52 -3.06
N MET A 3 -11.36 23.51 -2.46
CA MET A 3 -10.77 23.39 -1.12
C MET A 3 -11.68 24.04 -0.09
N GLU A 4 -12.14 23.27 0.89
CA GLU A 4 -12.98 23.75 1.98
C GLU A 4 -12.11 24.16 3.18
N ARG A 5 -12.41 25.33 3.78
CA ARG A 5 -11.70 25.85 4.94
C ARG A 5 -12.60 25.76 6.17
N PHE A 6 -12.13 25.05 7.19
CA PHE A 6 -12.77 24.97 8.49
C PHE A 6 -11.78 25.35 9.60
N THR A 7 -12.30 25.90 10.70
CA THR A 7 -11.50 26.33 11.86
C THR A 7 -11.62 25.31 12.98
N ILE A 8 -10.50 24.87 13.54
CA ILE A 8 -10.44 23.92 14.65
C ILE A 8 -9.94 24.65 15.90
N SER A 9 -10.61 24.46 17.03
CA SER A 9 -10.14 24.94 18.33
C SER A 9 -9.44 23.80 19.08
N LEU A 10 -8.23 24.07 19.59
CA LEU A 10 -7.42 23.13 20.36
C LEU A 10 -7.02 23.80 21.69
N SER A 11 -6.69 22.99 22.71
CA SER A 11 -6.03 23.53 23.90
C SER A 11 -4.66 24.11 23.52
N ALA A 12 -4.18 25.10 24.27
CA ALA A 12 -2.87 25.70 24.05
C ALA A 12 -1.74 24.66 24.13
N GLU A 13 -1.87 23.69 25.04
CA GLU A 13 -0.91 22.58 25.18
C GLU A 13 -0.87 21.70 23.93
N LEU A 14 -2.03 21.24 23.44
CA LEU A 14 -2.11 20.38 22.26
C LEU A 14 -1.66 21.11 20.99
N ALA A 15 -1.94 22.41 20.88
CA ALA A 15 -1.45 23.22 19.77
C ALA A 15 0.08 23.31 19.74
N ARG A 16 0.72 23.38 20.92
CA ARG A 16 2.19 23.37 21.05
C ARG A 16 2.78 22.01 20.69
N GLU A 17 2.21 20.92 21.18
CA GLU A 17 2.64 19.56 20.81
C GLU A 17 2.53 19.33 19.30
N PHE A 18 1.45 19.85 18.68
CA PHE A 18 1.28 19.78 17.24
C PHE A 18 2.35 20.56 16.48
N ASP A 19 2.75 21.74 16.94
CA ASP A 19 3.84 22.51 16.33
C ASP A 19 5.21 21.81 16.44
N GLU A 20 5.46 21.12 17.54
CA GLU A 20 6.67 20.33 17.73
C GLU A 20 6.69 19.14 16.76
N LEU A 21 5.56 18.46 16.60
CA LEU A 21 5.39 17.39 15.61
C LEU A 21 5.63 17.88 14.17
N ILE A 22 5.10 19.05 13.82
CA ILE A 22 5.29 19.68 12.49
C ILE A 22 6.77 19.88 12.21
N ARG A 23 7.50 20.48 13.16
CA ARG A 23 8.93 20.73 13.01
C ARG A 23 9.73 19.44 12.91
N ALA A 24 9.42 18.44 13.75
CA ALA A 24 10.11 17.16 13.75
C ALA A 24 9.92 16.38 12.43
N ARG A 25 8.74 16.50 11.80
CA ARG A 25 8.43 15.83 10.52
C ARG A 25 8.77 16.66 9.28
N GLY A 26 9.28 17.89 9.43
CA GLY A 26 9.70 18.74 8.31
C GLY A 26 8.55 19.37 7.50
N TYR A 27 7.35 19.46 8.06
CA TYR A 27 6.21 20.07 7.37
C TYR A 27 6.37 21.59 7.25
N GLN A 28 5.95 22.17 6.11
CA GLN A 28 6.06 23.61 5.88
C GLN A 28 4.95 24.41 6.57
N ASN A 29 3.78 23.81 6.82
CA ASN A 29 2.66 24.48 7.47
C ASN A 29 1.72 23.52 8.22
N ARG A 30 0.98 24.05 9.20
CA ARG A 30 -0.02 23.31 10.00
C ARG A 30 -1.12 22.64 9.15
N SER A 31 -1.52 23.26 8.04
CA SER A 31 -2.62 22.74 7.22
C SER A 31 -2.21 21.48 6.46
N GLU A 32 -0.95 21.40 6.04
CA GLU A 32 -0.37 20.22 5.38
C GLU A 32 -0.22 19.06 6.35
N ALA A 33 0.38 19.31 7.52
CA ALA A 33 0.49 18.31 8.57
C ALA A 33 -0.88 17.78 9.02
N MET A 34 -1.86 18.68 9.22
CA MET A 34 -3.23 18.28 9.58
C MET A 34 -3.89 17.46 8.47
N ARG A 35 -3.71 17.84 7.19
CA ARG A 35 -4.28 17.10 6.06
C ARG A 35 -3.71 15.69 5.98
N ASP A 36 -2.40 15.53 6.15
CA ASP A 36 -1.76 14.22 6.08
C ASP A 36 -2.15 13.34 7.26
N ILE A 37 -2.19 13.89 8.48
CA ILE A 37 -2.66 13.16 9.68
C ILE A 37 -4.12 12.75 9.51
N LEU A 38 -4.99 13.64 9.06
CA LEU A 38 -6.40 13.33 8.81
C LEU A 38 -6.53 12.25 7.73
N ARG A 39 -5.78 12.35 6.62
CA ARG A 39 -5.81 11.33 5.56
C ARG A 39 -5.36 9.99 6.10
N GLN A 40 -4.22 9.94 6.80
CA GLN A 40 -3.70 8.73 7.41
C GLN A 40 -4.73 8.12 8.38
N HIS A 41 -5.32 8.92 9.26
CA HIS A 41 -6.29 8.44 10.24
C HIS A 41 -7.60 7.96 9.59
N ILE A 42 -8.09 8.66 8.56
CA ILE A 42 -9.27 8.26 7.80
C ILE A 42 -9.00 6.94 7.05
N GLU A 43 -7.83 6.79 6.43
CA GLU A 43 -7.45 5.54 5.78
C GLU A 43 -7.33 4.39 6.79
N GLU A 44 -6.63 4.59 7.91
CA GLU A 44 -6.56 3.60 9.00
C GLU A 44 -7.96 3.18 9.49
N GLN A 45 -8.92 4.11 9.59
CA GLN A 45 -10.31 3.82 9.93
C GLN A 45 -11.06 3.08 8.81
N ARG A 46 -10.92 3.50 7.54
CA ARG A 46 -11.51 2.81 6.37
C ARG A 46 -11.02 1.36 6.30
N LEU A 47 -9.75 1.13 6.63
CA LEU A 47 -9.12 -0.17 6.72
C LEU A 47 -9.65 -1.04 7.85
N ARG A 48 -9.95 -0.43 9.01
CA ARG A 48 -10.60 -1.10 10.14
C ARG A 48 -12.07 -1.44 9.88
N VAL A 49 -12.77 -0.60 9.10
CA VAL A 49 -14.23 -0.71 8.87
C VAL A 49 -14.60 -1.54 7.63
N GLN A 50 -13.63 -2.06 6.85
CA GLN A 50 -13.88 -2.91 5.66
C GLN A 50 -14.84 -2.29 4.63
N LYS A 51 -14.56 -1.08 4.12
CA LYS A 51 -15.39 -0.44 3.06
C LYS A 51 -14.74 -0.35 1.68
N ALA A 52 -13.52 -0.85 1.51
CA ALA A 52 -12.86 -0.90 0.21
C ALA A 52 -12.88 -2.34 -0.32
N PRO A 53 -13.52 -2.62 -1.48
CA PRO A 53 -13.54 -3.96 -2.03
C PRO A 53 -12.19 -4.36 -2.66
N GLN A 54 -11.31 -3.40 -2.96
CA GLN A 54 -10.05 -3.62 -3.67
C GLN A 54 -8.95 -2.76 -3.06
N CYS A 55 -7.72 -3.28 -3.07
CA CYS A 55 -6.55 -2.56 -2.60
C CYS A 55 -5.26 -2.94 -3.32
N VAL A 56 -4.25 -2.10 -3.13
CA VAL A 56 -2.84 -2.44 -3.27
C VAL A 56 -2.21 -2.47 -1.87
N ALA A 57 -1.33 -3.40 -1.59
CA ALA A 57 -0.63 -3.49 -0.31
C ALA A 57 0.85 -3.76 -0.49
N ASN A 58 1.65 -3.37 0.51
CA ASN A 58 3.00 -3.82 0.71
C ASN A 58 3.06 -4.59 2.03
N VAL A 59 3.47 -5.86 1.98
CA VAL A 59 3.75 -6.68 3.16
C VAL A 59 5.26 -6.74 3.31
N SER A 60 5.78 -6.14 4.38
CA SER A 60 7.20 -6.18 4.70
C SER A 60 7.47 -7.10 5.88
N TYR A 61 8.49 -7.93 5.79
CA TYR A 61 8.88 -8.83 6.86
C TYR A 61 10.36 -9.17 6.82
N VAL A 62 10.89 -9.66 7.94
CA VAL A 62 12.29 -10.06 8.11
C VAL A 62 12.34 -11.53 8.51
N TYR A 63 13.26 -12.29 7.92
CA TYR A 63 13.49 -13.68 8.31
C TYR A 63 14.96 -14.06 8.15
N SER A 64 15.36 -15.14 8.82
CA SER A 64 16.70 -15.69 8.64
C SER A 64 16.70 -16.72 7.52
N HIS A 65 17.59 -16.57 6.53
CA HIS A 65 17.69 -17.55 5.44
C HIS A 65 18.39 -18.85 5.85
N HIS A 66 18.95 -18.92 7.07
CA HIS A 66 19.43 -20.16 7.68
C HIS A 66 18.30 -20.97 8.36
N GLU A 67 17.12 -20.36 8.58
CA GLU A 67 15.98 -21.08 9.12
C GLU A 67 15.51 -22.12 8.10
N ARG A 68 15.52 -23.39 8.52
CA ARG A 68 15.25 -24.51 7.63
C ARG A 68 13.86 -24.40 6.99
N GLU A 69 13.83 -24.54 5.67
CA GLU A 69 12.63 -24.55 4.83
C GLU A 69 11.81 -23.24 4.90
N LEU A 70 12.27 -22.19 5.60
CA LEU A 70 11.48 -20.96 5.72
C LEU A 70 11.37 -20.20 4.40
N ALA A 71 12.49 -20.07 3.68
CA ALA A 71 12.49 -19.44 2.36
C ALA A 71 11.52 -20.17 1.40
N ASP A 72 11.54 -21.51 1.41
CA ASP A 72 10.66 -22.32 0.56
C ASP A 72 9.19 -22.14 0.96
N ARG A 73 8.86 -22.18 2.26
CA ARG A 73 7.48 -21.94 2.73
C ARG A 73 6.96 -20.55 2.36
N VAL A 74 7.81 -19.52 2.47
CA VAL A 74 7.48 -18.16 2.06
C VAL A 74 7.20 -18.09 0.56
N ILE A 75 8.04 -18.73 -0.26
CA ILE A 75 7.84 -18.83 -1.72
C ILE A 75 6.53 -19.57 -2.02
N ASP A 76 6.28 -20.70 -1.37
CA ASP A 76 5.05 -21.49 -1.57
C ASP A 76 3.79 -20.67 -1.24
N LEU A 77 3.82 -19.87 -0.17
CA LEU A 77 2.74 -18.94 0.16
C LEU A 77 2.56 -17.86 -0.91
N GLN A 78 3.65 -17.26 -1.40
CA GLN A 78 3.57 -16.28 -2.50
C GLN A 78 2.98 -16.92 -3.76
N HIS A 79 3.34 -18.17 -4.08
CA HIS A 79 2.79 -18.93 -5.20
C HIS A 79 1.30 -19.28 -5.00
N HIS A 80 0.88 -19.62 -3.78
CA HIS A 80 -0.53 -19.85 -3.46
C HIS A 80 -1.39 -18.61 -3.76
N PHE A 81 -0.84 -17.42 -3.51
CA PHE A 81 -1.47 -16.13 -3.79
C PHE A 81 -0.90 -15.44 -5.05
N HIS A 82 -0.44 -16.20 -6.05
CA HIS A 82 0.19 -15.65 -7.26
C HIS A 82 -0.71 -14.67 -8.04
N ASP A 83 -2.03 -14.82 -7.92
CA ASP A 83 -3.01 -13.94 -8.56
C ASP A 83 -3.12 -12.56 -7.87
N LEU A 84 -2.63 -12.45 -6.64
CA LEU A 84 -2.54 -11.20 -5.89
C LEU A 84 -1.13 -10.60 -5.94
N ALA A 85 -0.09 -11.44 -6.04
CA ALA A 85 1.30 -11.00 -6.02
C ALA A 85 1.68 -10.21 -7.27
N ILE A 86 2.18 -8.99 -7.08
CA ILE A 86 2.66 -8.12 -8.16
C ILE A 86 4.16 -8.28 -8.33
N ALA A 87 4.90 -8.18 -7.22
CA ALA A 87 6.35 -8.23 -7.19
C ALA A 87 6.84 -8.43 -5.76
N THR A 88 8.00 -9.06 -5.61
CA THR A 88 8.72 -9.19 -4.34
C THR A 88 10.08 -8.55 -4.48
N MET A 89 10.46 -7.71 -3.52
CA MET A 89 11.83 -7.22 -3.37
C MET A 89 12.48 -7.91 -2.17
N HIS A 90 13.73 -8.33 -2.32
CA HIS A 90 14.51 -8.98 -1.27
C HIS A 90 15.80 -8.20 -1.03
N ALA A 91 16.14 -7.98 0.24
CA ALA A 91 17.37 -7.31 0.64
C ALA A 91 18.06 -8.09 1.77
N HIS A 92 19.35 -8.36 1.62
CA HIS A 92 20.17 -8.86 2.72
C HIS A 92 20.47 -7.73 3.70
N LEU A 93 20.06 -7.89 4.96
CA LEU A 93 20.34 -6.93 6.03
C LEU A 93 21.72 -7.20 6.65
N ASP A 94 22.08 -8.47 6.77
CA ASP A 94 23.38 -8.95 7.25
C ASP A 94 23.66 -10.37 6.72
N HIS A 95 24.62 -11.07 7.34
CA HIS A 95 25.00 -12.44 6.94
C HIS A 95 23.87 -13.46 7.11
N ASP A 96 22.93 -13.24 8.05
CA ASP A 96 21.92 -14.25 8.41
C ASP A 96 20.50 -13.80 8.06
N GLN A 97 20.27 -12.49 7.90
CA GLN A 97 18.96 -11.86 7.85
C GLN A 97 18.63 -11.25 6.49
N CYS A 98 17.38 -11.49 6.09
CA CYS A 98 16.79 -10.95 4.89
C CYS A 98 15.53 -10.16 5.24
N MET A 99 15.32 -9.05 4.54
CA MET A 99 14.05 -8.32 4.53
C MET A 99 13.40 -8.49 3.16
N GLU A 100 12.11 -8.81 3.15
CA GLU A 100 11.32 -8.85 1.94
C GLU A 100 10.18 -7.83 1.98
N SER A 101 9.84 -7.34 0.79
CA SER A 101 8.73 -6.43 0.53
C SER A 101 7.89 -7.02 -0.59
N LEU A 102 6.75 -7.61 -0.24
CA LEU A 102 5.81 -8.22 -1.18
C LEU A 102 4.69 -7.24 -1.50
N PHE A 103 4.62 -6.83 -2.77
CA PHE A 103 3.52 -6.02 -3.28
C PHE A 103 2.36 -6.91 -3.72
N LEU A 104 1.16 -6.61 -3.21
CA LEU A 104 -0.08 -7.34 -3.49
C LEU A 104 -1.13 -6.39 -4.10
N LYS A 105 -1.98 -6.89 -5.01
CA LYS A 105 -3.15 -6.18 -5.53
C LYS A 105 -4.33 -7.12 -5.68
N GLY A 106 -5.49 -6.72 -5.18
CA GLY A 106 -6.72 -7.49 -5.36
C GLY A 106 -7.77 -7.21 -4.30
N PRO A 107 -8.72 -8.15 -4.10
CA PRO A 107 -9.74 -8.05 -3.07
C PRO A 107 -9.12 -7.85 -1.69
N THR A 108 -9.61 -6.86 -0.94
CA THR A 108 -8.98 -6.45 0.32
C THR A 108 -8.94 -7.56 1.37
N ASP A 109 -9.97 -8.39 1.44
CA ASP A 109 -10.02 -9.58 2.28
C ASP A 109 -8.95 -10.62 1.92
N ARG A 110 -8.79 -10.92 0.62
CA ARG A 110 -7.77 -11.87 0.14
C ARG A 110 -6.36 -11.36 0.33
N VAL A 111 -6.12 -10.06 0.08
CA VAL A 111 -4.82 -9.41 0.33
C VAL A 111 -4.46 -9.48 1.82
N ARG A 112 -5.42 -9.23 2.72
CA ARG A 112 -5.21 -9.38 4.16
C ARG A 112 -4.91 -10.82 4.55
N ALA A 113 -5.68 -11.78 4.05
CA ALA A 113 -5.44 -13.19 4.34
C ALA A 113 -4.04 -13.67 3.91
N CYS A 114 -3.56 -13.22 2.76
CA CYS A 114 -2.19 -13.49 2.29
C CYS A 114 -1.15 -12.88 3.25
N ALA A 115 -1.31 -11.60 3.61
CA ALA A 115 -0.40 -10.91 4.52
C ALA A 115 -0.38 -11.56 5.91
N ASP A 116 -1.55 -11.87 6.48
CA ASP A 116 -1.68 -12.49 7.79
C ASP A 116 -1.03 -13.88 7.80
N SER A 117 -1.17 -14.66 6.73
CA SER A 117 -0.51 -15.98 6.59
C SER A 117 1.01 -15.85 6.56
N LEU A 118 1.56 -14.90 5.77
CA LEU A 118 3.00 -14.65 5.71
C LEU A 118 3.57 -14.15 7.04
N ILE A 119 2.86 -13.23 7.71
CA ILE A 119 3.30 -12.67 9.00
C ILE A 119 3.25 -13.74 10.11
N ALA A 120 2.32 -14.69 10.02
CA ALA A 120 2.18 -15.77 10.97
C ALA A 120 3.16 -16.94 10.76
N GLU A 121 3.91 -16.97 9.64
CA GLU A 121 4.88 -18.02 9.39
C GLU A 121 5.94 -18.10 10.48
N ARG A 122 6.21 -19.31 10.96
CA ARG A 122 7.20 -19.53 12.00
C ARG A 122 8.59 -19.15 11.48
N GLY A 123 9.22 -18.18 12.14
CA GLY A 123 10.54 -17.65 11.78
C GLY A 123 10.48 -16.30 11.05
N VAL A 124 9.28 -15.86 10.66
CA VAL A 124 9.03 -14.49 10.20
C VAL A 124 8.98 -13.54 11.39
N ARG A 125 9.60 -12.37 11.24
CA ARG A 125 9.72 -11.32 12.26
C ARG A 125 9.44 -9.96 11.63
N HIS A 126 9.07 -8.99 12.48
CA HIS A 126 8.81 -7.60 12.05
C HIS A 126 7.80 -7.47 10.89
N GLY A 127 6.85 -8.40 10.81
CA GLY A 127 5.81 -8.41 9.79
C GLY A 127 4.89 -7.19 9.93
N ALA A 128 4.71 -6.45 8.84
CA ALA A 128 3.83 -5.31 8.76
C ALA A 128 3.16 -5.24 7.39
N ILE A 129 1.90 -4.79 7.37
CA ILE A 129 1.15 -4.53 6.14
C ILE A 129 0.85 -3.03 6.05
N ASN A 130 1.25 -2.43 4.92
CA ASN A 130 0.76 -1.12 4.50
C ASN A 130 -0.27 -1.33 3.39
N LEU A 131 -1.51 -0.90 3.62
CA LEU A 131 -2.62 -1.14 2.71
C LEU A 131 -3.16 0.19 2.17
N VAL A 132 -3.28 0.27 0.85
CA VAL A 132 -3.82 1.42 0.12
C VAL A 132 -5.12 1.01 -0.58
N PRO A 133 -6.29 1.47 -0.12
CA PRO A 133 -7.55 1.30 -0.82
C PRO A 133 -7.52 1.89 -2.22
N VAL A 134 -8.03 1.16 -3.21
CA VAL A 134 -8.11 1.64 -4.60
C VAL A 134 -9.50 1.46 -5.18
N ASP A 135 -9.88 2.37 -6.07
CA ASP A 135 -10.97 2.13 -7.01
C ASP A 135 -10.35 1.50 -8.28
N LEU A 136 -10.79 0.29 -8.62
CA LEU A 136 -10.47 -0.32 -9.90
C LEU A 136 -11.44 0.22 -10.95
N HIS A 137 -10.98 1.15 -11.78
CA HIS A 137 -11.69 1.54 -12.99
C HIS A 137 -11.01 0.90 -14.19
N THR A 138 -11.75 0.04 -14.90
CA THR A 138 -11.36 -0.40 -16.25
C THR A 138 -11.67 0.77 -17.19
N HIS A 139 -10.63 1.49 -17.62
CA HIS A 139 -10.78 2.46 -18.69
C HIS A 139 -10.46 1.79 -20.02
N ARG A 140 -11.38 1.89 -20.98
CA ARG A 140 -11.10 1.61 -22.40
C ARG A 140 -10.64 2.93 -23.01
N HIS A 141 -9.39 3.01 -23.43
CA HIS A 141 -8.91 4.11 -24.28
C HIS A 141 -8.70 3.57 -25.69
N ALA A 142 -9.29 4.24 -26.68
CA ALA A 142 -8.95 4.06 -28.08
C ALA A 142 -7.74 4.96 -28.37
N HIS A 143 -6.65 4.38 -28.86
CA HIS A 143 -5.50 5.13 -29.35
C HIS A 143 -5.69 5.35 -30.85
N ALA A 144 -5.96 6.58 -31.27
CA ALA A 144 -5.84 6.95 -32.67
C ALA A 144 -4.35 7.13 -33.00
N ASN A 145 -3.76 6.21 -33.76
CA ASN A 145 -2.42 6.38 -34.28
C ASN A 145 -2.48 7.42 -35.42
N GLU A 146 -1.87 8.59 -35.22
CA GLU A 146 -1.56 9.56 -36.28
C GLU A 146 -0.33 9.13 -37.08
N THR A 147 -0.34 7.90 -37.61
CA THR A 147 0.63 7.49 -38.63
C THR A 147 -0.13 6.91 -39.80
N ASP A 148 0.03 7.59 -40.93
CA ASP A 148 -0.46 7.26 -42.25
C ASP A 148 -0.24 5.78 -42.59
N GLU A 149 -1.22 5.22 -43.30
CA GLU A 149 -1.31 3.84 -43.81
C GLU A 149 -1.57 2.68 -42.80
N GLY A 150 -2.85 2.47 -42.48
CA GLY A 150 -3.35 1.18 -41.96
C GLY A 150 -3.92 1.24 -40.53
N ALA A 151 -5.11 1.84 -40.37
CA ALA A 151 -5.80 1.89 -39.08
C ALA A 151 -6.29 0.49 -38.64
N HIS A 152 -5.55 -0.15 -37.74
CA HIS A 152 -6.05 -1.27 -36.93
C HIS A 152 -6.36 -0.74 -35.52
N ASP A 153 -7.65 -0.67 -35.19
CA ASP A 153 -8.13 -0.26 -33.86
C ASP A 153 -7.92 -1.43 -32.88
N HIS A 154 -6.89 -1.35 -32.04
CA HIS A 154 -6.65 -2.32 -30.98
C HIS A 154 -7.12 -1.75 -29.65
N GLU A 155 -8.29 -2.20 -29.21
CA GLU A 155 -8.78 -1.94 -27.85
C GLU A 155 -8.02 -2.82 -26.85
N ILE A 156 -6.99 -2.27 -26.20
CA ILE A 156 -6.32 -2.96 -25.09
C ILE A 156 -6.95 -2.50 -23.76
N PRO A 157 -7.78 -3.34 -23.10
CA PRO A 157 -8.28 -3.03 -21.77
C PRO A 157 -7.10 -3.00 -20.78
N HIS A 158 -7.00 -1.92 -20.00
CA HIS A 158 -6.00 -1.81 -18.94
C HIS A 158 -6.65 -1.38 -17.61
N HIS A 159 -6.13 -1.91 -16.51
CA HIS A 159 -6.69 -1.73 -15.18
C HIS A 159 -5.93 -0.67 -14.38
N HIS A 160 -6.52 0.52 -14.25
CA HIS A 160 -5.96 1.57 -13.39
C HIS A 160 -6.35 1.34 -11.94
N ALA A 161 -5.37 1.40 -11.04
CA ALA A 161 -5.60 1.44 -9.60
C ALA A 161 -5.46 2.90 -9.14
N ARG A 162 -6.59 3.56 -8.85
CA ARG A 162 -6.56 4.93 -8.32
C ARG A 162 -6.72 4.90 -6.79
N PRO A 163 -5.75 5.44 -6.02
CA PRO A 163 -5.88 5.53 -4.57
C PRO A 163 -7.13 6.31 -4.17
N LYS A 164 -7.89 5.82 -3.19
CA LYS A 164 -9.00 6.58 -2.60
C LYS A 164 -8.42 7.76 -1.82
N SER A 165 -8.90 8.97 -2.11
CA SER A 165 -8.55 10.19 -1.40
C SER A 165 -9.47 10.47 -0.22
#